data_AF-A0A914MHY2-F1
#
_entry.id   AF-A0A914MHY2-F1
#
_cell.length_a   1.000
_cell.length_b   1.000
_cell.length_c   1.000
_cell.angle_alpha   90.00
_cell.angle_beta   90.00
_cell.angle_gamma   90.00
#
_symmetry.space_group_name_H-M   'P 1'
#
loop_
_entity.id
_entity.type
_entity.pdbx_description
1 polymer ?
#
loop_
_entity_poly.entity_id
_entity_poly.type
_entity_poly.pdbx_seq_one_letter_code
_entity_poly.pdbx_strand_id
1 'polypeptide(L)'
;MPLVKLREKIFCASDFWSNYEDFEIVPPDPECYFDHKFPSSFIFVHDTFYVDKRRANSIDISEPIREFMKRKKKDFGEFYVKDMAGVKIIDFKLRLGQPYVYVHQGFCEHLIIFTDLRLLLPGDIQRIEDYPIRLFDIKTQKLCCACSDEISSFVVTESDRLPNSPAFFCSTCFTAFHYDNGQRIGNFKAYHYLNHAGTE
;
A
#
# COMPACT_ATOMS: atom_id res chain seq x y z
N MET A 1 -3.93 -7.84 20.56
CA MET A 1 -3.11 -7.22 19.50
C MET A 1 -3.83 -5.99 18.91
N PRO A 2 -3.18 -4.82 18.86
CA PRO A 2 -3.71 -3.61 18.22
C PRO A 2 -3.91 -3.78 16.71
N LEU A 3 -4.96 -3.16 16.15
CA LEU A 3 -5.24 -3.17 14.71
C LEU A 3 -4.10 -2.53 13.89
N VAL A 4 -3.47 -1.50 14.44
CA VAL A 4 -2.33 -0.84 13.79
C VAL A 4 -1.17 -1.80 13.50
N LYS A 5 -1.00 -2.86 14.31
CA LYS A 5 0.01 -3.91 14.07
C LYS A 5 -0.34 -4.80 12.88
N LEU A 6 -1.63 -4.98 12.58
CA LEU A 6 -2.05 -5.64 11.34
C LEU A 6 -1.78 -4.75 10.13
N ARG A 7 -2.16 -3.46 10.20
CA ARG A 7 -1.90 -2.50 9.12
C ARG A 7 -0.42 -2.46 8.75
N GLU A 8 0.48 -2.46 9.74
CA GLU A 8 1.94 -2.51 9.53
C GLU A 8 2.45 -3.73 8.75
N LYS A 9 1.66 -4.81 8.65
CA LYS A 9 2.01 -6.01 7.87
C LYS A 9 1.41 -6.03 6.46
N ILE A 10 0.54 -5.09 6.11
CA ILE A 10 -0.03 -4.99 4.76
C ILE A 10 1.00 -4.29 3.88
N PHE A 11 1.50 -4.99 2.88
CA PHE A 11 2.50 -4.50 1.93
C PHE A 11 1.82 -4.03 0.64
N CYS A 12 2.18 -2.85 0.14
CA CYS A 12 1.86 -2.43 -1.21
C CYS A 12 3.11 -1.91 -1.93
N ALA A 13 3.29 -2.30 -3.19
CA ALA A 13 4.38 -1.79 -4.02
C ALA A 13 4.34 -0.26 -4.13
N SER A 14 3.16 0.38 -4.07
CA SER A 14 3.02 1.84 -4.14
C SER A 14 3.64 2.58 -2.96
N ASP A 15 3.93 1.91 -1.85
CA ASP A 15 4.62 2.53 -0.71
C ASP A 15 6.09 2.85 -0.99
N PHE A 16 6.69 2.24 -2.03
CA PHE A 16 8.14 2.22 -2.25
C PHE A 16 8.62 3.04 -3.45
N TRP A 17 7.75 3.82 -4.09
CA TRP A 17 8.15 4.72 -5.17
C TRP A 17 8.60 6.03 -4.53
N SER A 18 9.63 6.66 -5.08
CA SER A 18 10.01 8.00 -4.65
C SER A 18 8.89 9.00 -4.97
N ASN A 19 8.78 10.05 -4.16
CA ASN A 19 7.78 11.10 -4.31
C ASN A 19 8.28 12.32 -5.12
N TYR A 20 9.47 12.23 -5.74
CA TYR A 20 10.05 13.21 -6.68
C TYR A 20 9.88 12.72 -8.12
N GLU A 21 9.34 13.58 -8.98
CA GLU A 21 8.91 13.22 -10.35
C GLU A 21 10.05 12.91 -11.33
N ASP A 22 11.30 13.21 -10.95
CA ASP A 22 12.46 12.98 -11.80
C ASP A 22 13.66 12.45 -10.99
N PHE A 23 14.11 11.25 -11.34
CA PHE A 23 15.27 10.58 -10.76
C PHE A 23 16.59 11.32 -11.03
N GLU A 24 16.62 12.25 -12.00
CA GLU A 24 17.81 13.05 -12.33
C GLU A 24 18.06 14.18 -11.31
N ILE A 25 17.14 14.43 -10.37
CA ILE A 25 17.13 15.66 -9.56
C ILE A 25 17.60 15.45 -8.12
N VAL A 26 17.45 14.27 -7.49
CA VAL A 26 17.77 14.09 -6.05
C VAL A 26 18.26 12.67 -5.73
N PRO A 27 19.31 12.50 -4.89
CA PRO A 27 19.70 11.20 -4.36
C PRO A 27 18.56 10.56 -3.52
N PRO A 28 18.53 9.22 -3.40
CA PRO A 28 17.49 8.52 -2.67
C PRO A 28 17.53 8.87 -1.17
N ASP A 29 16.63 9.75 -0.74
CA ASP A 29 16.39 10.05 0.66
C ASP A 29 15.30 9.10 1.22
N PRO A 30 15.56 8.40 2.34
CA PRO A 30 14.59 7.56 3.06
C PRO A 30 13.24 8.22 3.36
N GLU A 31 13.18 9.55 3.50
CA GLU A 31 11.93 10.27 3.77
C GLU A 31 11.12 10.59 2.49
N CYS A 32 11.69 10.29 1.33
CA CYS A 32 11.16 10.68 0.03
C CYS A 32 10.27 9.61 -0.63
N TYR A 33 9.59 8.77 0.16
CA TYR A 33 8.65 7.76 -0.37
C TYR A 33 7.18 8.15 -0.21
N PHE A 34 6.31 7.54 -1.02
CA PHE A 34 4.87 7.83 -1.00
C PHE A 34 4.23 7.58 0.36
N ASP A 35 4.61 6.53 1.11
CA ASP A 35 4.05 6.28 2.45
C ASP A 35 4.38 7.41 3.46
N HIS A 36 5.54 8.07 3.34
CA HIS A 36 5.92 9.20 4.19
C HIS A 36 5.14 10.47 3.82
N LYS A 37 5.02 10.76 2.52
CA LYS A 37 4.32 11.95 2.01
C LYS A 37 2.79 11.85 2.11
N PHE A 38 2.25 10.66 1.86
CA PHE A 38 0.82 10.35 1.82
C PHE A 38 0.48 9.23 2.81
N PRO A 39 0.61 9.47 4.12
CA PRO A 39 0.49 8.43 5.13
C PRO A 39 -0.96 8.02 5.44
N SER A 40 -1.92 8.79 4.93
CA SER A 40 -3.33 8.61 5.17
C SER A 40 -3.78 7.24 4.72
N SER A 41 -4.44 6.52 5.62
CA SER A 41 -5.03 5.22 5.31
C SER A 41 -6.21 4.92 6.21
N PHE A 42 -7.10 4.05 5.76
CA PHE A 42 -8.15 3.48 6.60
C PHE A 42 -8.41 2.01 6.24
N ILE A 43 -8.94 1.27 7.20
CA ILE A 43 -9.54 -0.05 6.96
C ILE A 43 -11.04 0.11 7.14
N PHE A 44 -11.84 -0.40 6.21
CA PHE A 44 -13.28 -0.48 6.36
C PHE A 44 -13.69 -1.95 6.53
N VAL A 45 -14.12 -2.29 7.74
CA VAL A 45 -14.64 -3.63 8.07
C VAL A 45 -16.09 -3.50 8.51
N HIS A 46 -16.95 -4.27 7.85
CA HIS A 46 -18.39 -4.32 8.08
C HIS A 46 -19.08 -2.95 7.89
N ASP A 47 -19.27 -2.21 8.97
CA ASP A 47 -19.94 -0.91 9.04
C ASP A 47 -19.02 0.18 9.60
N THR A 48 -17.76 -0.13 9.86
CA THR A 48 -16.85 0.74 10.61
C THR A 48 -15.62 1.10 9.80
N PHE A 49 -15.37 2.42 9.68
CA PHE A 49 -14.14 3.00 9.15
C PHE A 49 -13.13 3.15 10.29
N TYR A 50 -12.01 2.45 10.20
CA TYR A 50 -10.88 2.54 11.11
C TYR A 50 -9.80 3.40 10.47
N VAL A 51 -9.74 4.67 10.86
CA VAL A 51 -8.85 5.67 10.25
C VAL A 51 -7.51 5.67 10.97
N ASP A 52 -6.41 5.52 10.23
CA ASP A 52 -5.05 5.58 10.78
C ASP A 52 -4.63 7.04 10.95
N LYS A 53 -4.59 7.51 12.20
CA LYS A 53 -4.24 8.89 12.58
C LYS A 53 -2.86 9.01 13.22
N ARG A 54 -2.03 7.97 13.15
CA ARG A 54 -0.76 7.91 13.89
C ARG A 54 0.28 8.92 13.41
N ARG A 55 0.24 9.33 12.14
CA ARG A 55 1.17 10.32 11.57
C ARG A 55 0.55 11.71 11.57
N ALA A 56 1.32 12.73 11.92
CA ALA A 56 0.82 14.10 12.10
C ALA A 56 0.23 14.71 10.80
N ASN A 57 0.75 14.32 9.64
CA ASN A 57 0.27 14.72 8.31
C ASN A 57 -0.80 13.77 7.72
N SER A 58 -1.32 12.82 8.49
CA SER A 58 -2.44 11.99 8.05
C SER A 58 -3.74 12.77 8.07
N ILE A 59 -4.55 12.55 7.04
CA ILE A 59 -5.91 13.09 6.91
C ILE A 59 -6.89 11.94 6.74
N ASP A 60 -8.15 12.16 7.11
CA ASP A 60 -9.20 11.14 6.94
C ASP A 60 -9.67 11.07 5.48
N ILE A 61 -8.98 10.27 4.67
CA ILE A 61 -9.34 10.02 3.27
C ILE A 61 -10.65 9.23 3.11
N SER A 62 -11.26 8.72 4.19
CA SER A 62 -12.57 8.08 4.14
C SER A 62 -13.73 9.09 4.13
N GLU A 63 -13.48 10.34 4.51
CA GLU A 63 -14.52 11.36 4.66
C GLU A 63 -15.38 11.57 3.41
N PRO A 64 -14.83 11.71 2.19
CA PRO A 64 -15.65 11.87 0.98
C PRO A 64 -16.59 10.68 0.73
N ILE A 65 -16.16 9.46 1.07
CA ILE A 65 -16.95 8.23 0.96
C ILE A 65 -18.12 8.28 1.96
N ARG A 66 -17.83 8.66 3.21
CA ARG A 66 -18.85 8.80 4.26
C ARG A 66 -19.89 9.87 3.92
N GLU A 67 -19.47 10.99 3.34
CA GLU A 67 -20.38 12.03 2.86
C GLU A 67 -21.26 11.54 1.70
N PHE A 68 -20.68 10.74 0.79
CA PHE A 68 -21.47 10.08 -0.25
C PHE A 68 -22.52 9.12 0.35
N MET A 69 -22.13 8.27 1.31
CA MET A 69 -23.05 7.36 2.01
C MET A 69 -24.18 8.13 2.73
N LYS A 70 -23.87 9.25 3.40
CA LYS A 70 -24.87 10.12 4.04
C LYS A 70 -25.87 10.73 3.06
N ARG A 71 -25.47 11.03 1.82
CA ARG A 71 -26.40 11.51 0.78
C ARG A 71 -27.29 10.39 0.25
N LYS A 72 -26.85 9.15 0.36
CA LYS A 72 -27.49 7.93 -0.16
C LYS A 72 -28.04 7.03 0.96
N LYS A 73 -28.64 7.61 2.01
CA LYS A 73 -29.15 6.87 3.19
C LYS A 73 -30.15 5.75 2.91
N LYS A 74 -30.79 5.74 1.73
CA LYS A 74 -31.69 4.65 1.32
C LYS A 74 -30.92 3.41 0.87
N ASP A 75 -29.71 3.61 0.36
CA ASP A 75 -28.85 2.57 -0.21
C ASP A 75 -27.82 2.07 0.82
N PHE A 76 -27.44 2.92 1.78
CA PHE A 76 -26.46 2.61 2.82
C PHE A 76 -27.06 2.71 4.22
N GLY A 77 -26.75 1.71 5.05
CA GLY A 77 -27.08 1.71 6.47
C GLY A 77 -26.24 2.68 7.30
N GLU A 78 -26.38 2.59 8.62
CA GLU A 78 -25.50 3.30 9.54
C GLU A 78 -24.06 2.86 9.37
N PHE A 79 -23.14 3.78 9.63
CA PHE A 79 -21.71 3.52 9.66
C PHE A 79 -21.06 4.24 10.83
N TYR A 80 -19.91 3.72 11.25
CA TYR A 80 -19.15 4.24 12.38
C TYR A 80 -17.73 4.62 11.95
N VAL A 81 -17.11 5.49 12.73
CA VAL A 81 -15.71 5.90 12.51
C VAL A 81 -14.97 5.74 13.83
N LYS A 82 -13.80 5.10 13.78
CA LYS A 82 -12.93 4.89 14.95
C LYS A 82 -11.49 5.23 14.58
N ASP A 83 -10.74 5.71 15.58
CA ASP A 83 -9.29 5.80 15.48
C ASP A 83 -8.70 4.38 15.52
N MET A 84 -7.92 4.04 14.50
CA MET A 84 -7.27 2.73 14.37
C MET A 84 -6.37 2.40 15.57
N ALA A 85 -5.71 3.40 16.16
CA ALA A 85 -4.78 3.22 17.27
C ALA A 85 -5.46 2.67 18.54
N GLY A 86 -6.74 2.99 18.73
CA GLY A 86 -7.53 2.59 19.90
C GLY A 86 -8.24 1.24 19.77
N VAL A 87 -8.05 0.50 18.66
CA VAL A 87 -8.83 -0.70 18.37
C VAL A 87 -7.94 -1.94 18.38
N LYS A 88 -8.44 -3.05 18.96
CA LYS A 88 -7.81 -4.37 18.86
C LYS A 88 -8.53 -5.22 17.82
N ILE A 89 -7.85 -6.19 17.23
CA ILE A 89 -8.49 -7.13 16.28
C ILE A 89 -9.68 -7.85 16.91
N ILE A 90 -9.59 -8.21 18.19
CA ILE A 90 -10.68 -8.91 18.90
C ILE A 90 -11.97 -8.06 18.99
N ASP A 91 -11.88 -6.75 18.78
CA ASP A 91 -13.03 -5.84 18.80
C ASP A 91 -13.73 -5.77 17.43
N PHE A 92 -13.26 -6.52 16.43
CA PHE A 92 -13.81 -6.49 15.07
C PHE A 92 -15.16 -7.20 15.02
N LYS A 93 -16.15 -6.50 14.45
CA LYS A 93 -17.34 -7.13 13.91
C LYS A 93 -17.05 -7.50 12.47
N LEU A 94 -16.88 -8.78 12.20
CA LEU A 94 -16.57 -9.28 10.86
C LEU A 94 -17.35 -10.56 10.55
N ARG A 95 -17.39 -10.91 9.28
CA ARG A 95 -17.89 -12.17 8.75
C ARG A 95 -16.73 -12.88 8.08
N LEU A 96 -16.55 -14.17 8.38
CA LEU A 96 -15.53 -14.96 7.72
C LEU A 96 -15.86 -15.10 6.23
N GLY A 97 -14.82 -15.05 5.39
CA GLY A 97 -14.93 -15.10 3.93
C GLY A 97 -15.45 -13.83 3.26
N GLN A 98 -15.91 -12.83 4.02
CA GLN A 98 -16.34 -11.56 3.45
C GLN A 98 -15.13 -10.68 3.08
N PRO A 99 -15.06 -10.14 1.85
CA PRO A 99 -14.06 -9.14 1.51
C PRO A 99 -14.35 -7.80 2.21
N TYR A 100 -13.28 -7.25 2.78
CA TYR A 100 -13.17 -5.92 3.36
C TYR A 100 -12.08 -5.14 2.62
N VAL A 101 -11.98 -3.83 2.88
CA VAL A 101 -11.05 -2.97 2.13
C VAL A 101 -10.09 -2.23 3.07
N TYR A 102 -8.83 -2.18 2.66
CA TYR A 102 -7.83 -1.26 3.13
C TYR A 102 -7.53 -0.26 2.02
N VAL A 103 -7.56 1.03 2.33
CA VAL A 103 -7.22 2.09 1.38
C VAL A 103 -6.10 2.93 1.95
N HIS A 104 -5.08 3.20 1.13
CA HIS A 104 -3.97 4.09 1.47
C HIS A 104 -3.61 5.01 0.29
N GLN A 105 -2.84 6.07 0.58
CA GLN A 105 -2.36 7.03 -0.42
C GLN A 105 -3.50 7.71 -1.22
N GLY A 106 -4.72 7.73 -0.67
CA GLY A 106 -5.89 8.36 -1.27
C GLY A 106 -6.68 7.51 -2.26
N PHE A 107 -6.07 6.51 -2.91
CA PHE A 107 -6.74 5.73 -3.97
C PHE A 107 -6.25 4.28 -4.12
N CYS A 108 -5.20 3.85 -3.40
CA CYS A 108 -4.71 2.49 -3.53
C CYS A 108 -5.53 1.57 -2.61
N GLU A 109 -6.30 0.65 -3.21
CA GLU A 109 -7.24 -0.22 -2.52
C GLU A 109 -6.73 -1.67 -2.48
N HIS A 110 -6.83 -2.30 -1.31
CA HIS A 110 -6.46 -3.70 -1.08
C HIS A 110 -7.59 -4.44 -0.40
N LEU A 111 -7.84 -5.67 -0.86
CA LEU A 111 -8.80 -6.54 -0.22
C LEU A 111 -8.19 -7.21 1.01
N ILE A 112 -8.92 -7.18 2.13
CA ILE A 112 -8.65 -7.94 3.33
C ILE A 112 -9.75 -8.97 3.50
N ILE A 113 -9.38 -10.23 3.69
CA ILE A 113 -10.33 -11.31 3.93
C ILE A 113 -9.90 -12.04 5.19
N PHE A 114 -10.82 -12.15 6.15
CA PHE A 114 -10.66 -13.02 7.31
C PHE A 114 -11.23 -14.39 6.93
N THR A 115 -10.35 -15.36 6.65
CA THR A 115 -10.77 -16.64 6.09
C THR A 115 -11.25 -17.63 7.13
N ASP A 116 -10.64 -17.62 8.32
CA ASP A 116 -10.92 -18.60 9.37
C ASP A 116 -10.65 -18.03 10.78
N LEU A 117 -11.20 -18.70 11.79
CA LEU A 117 -10.97 -18.45 13.19
C LEU A 117 -10.69 -19.77 13.90
N ARG A 118 -9.52 -19.87 14.54
CA ARG A 118 -9.11 -21.07 15.28
C ARG A 118 -8.76 -20.76 16.72
N LEU A 119 -8.92 -21.76 17.58
CA LEU A 119 -8.43 -21.71 18.96
C LEU A 119 -6.90 -21.77 18.99
N LEU A 120 -6.30 -21.09 19.96
CA LEU A 120 -4.86 -21.18 20.24
C LEU A 120 -4.58 -22.54 20.89
N LEU A 121 -3.74 -23.35 20.25
CA LEU A 121 -3.35 -24.69 20.69
C LEU A 121 -1.98 -24.63 21.39
N PRO A 122 -1.62 -25.63 22.22
CA PRO A 122 -0.32 -25.65 22.92
C PRO A 122 0.92 -25.59 22.02
N GLY A 123 0.81 -26.02 20.76
CA GLY A 123 1.90 -25.97 19.78
C GLY A 123 2.05 -24.62 19.06
N ASP A 124 1.12 -23.69 19.25
CA ASP A 124 1.21 -22.35 18.68
C ASP A 124 2.15 -21.45 19.48
N ILE A 125 2.58 -20.34 18.89
CA ILE A 125 3.26 -19.27 19.63
C ILE A 125 2.28 -18.72 20.67
N GLN A 126 2.62 -18.90 21.96
CA GLN A 126 1.76 -18.52 23.09
C GLN A 126 1.87 -17.04 23.46
N ARG A 127 2.97 -16.40 23.08
CA ARG A 127 3.24 -14.98 23.36
C ARG A 127 2.43 -14.11 22.41
N ILE A 128 1.49 -13.34 22.96
CA ILE A 128 0.58 -12.50 22.16
C ILE A 128 1.35 -11.38 21.45
N GLU A 129 2.49 -10.96 22.00
CA GLU A 129 3.34 -9.89 21.46
C GLU A 129 4.00 -10.27 20.14
N ASP A 130 4.14 -11.57 19.87
CA ASP A 130 4.76 -12.10 18.65
C ASP A 130 3.77 -12.08 17.46
N TYR A 131 2.49 -11.80 17.71
CA TYR A 131 1.47 -11.60 16.67
C TYR A 131 1.43 -10.14 16.20
N PRO A 132 1.11 -9.88 14.91
CA PRO A 132 0.67 -10.85 13.91
C PRO A 132 1.85 -11.58 13.27
N ILE A 133 1.71 -12.90 13.13
CA ILE A 133 2.70 -13.75 12.47
C ILE A 133 2.36 -13.81 10.98
N ARG A 134 3.34 -13.50 10.15
CA ARG A 134 3.23 -13.66 8.70
C ARG A 134 3.46 -15.14 8.36
N LEU A 135 2.38 -15.85 8.05
CA LEU A 135 2.44 -17.27 7.69
C LEU A 135 2.92 -17.50 6.25
N PHE A 136 2.52 -16.59 5.36
CA PHE A 136 2.85 -16.65 3.95
C PHE A 136 2.95 -15.22 3.41
N ASP A 137 3.87 -15.01 2.48
CA ASP A 137 4.06 -13.74 1.80
C ASP A 137 4.38 -14.03 0.34
N ILE A 138 3.56 -13.51 -0.57
CA ILE A 138 3.94 -13.47 -1.98
C ILE A 138 4.72 -12.18 -2.15
N LYS A 139 5.96 -12.14 -1.66
CA LYS A 139 6.89 -11.05 -1.99
C LYS A 139 7.19 -11.14 -3.49
N THR A 140 6.33 -10.53 -4.31
CA THR A 140 6.68 -10.29 -5.71
C THR A 140 7.61 -9.10 -5.73
N GLN A 141 8.91 -9.37 -5.72
CA GLN A 141 9.85 -8.40 -6.27
C GLN A 141 9.28 -7.96 -7.63
N LYS A 142 9.19 -6.65 -7.85
CA LYS A 142 8.71 -6.14 -9.12
C LYS A 142 9.84 -6.29 -10.14
N LEU A 143 9.79 -7.39 -10.90
CA LEU A 143 10.70 -7.60 -12.01
C LEU A 143 10.47 -6.55 -13.10
N CYS A 144 11.53 -6.23 -13.83
CA CYS A 144 11.48 -5.30 -14.92
C CYS A 144 10.50 -5.78 -16.01
N CYS A 145 9.61 -4.90 -16.47
CA CYS A 145 8.63 -5.24 -17.50
C CYS A 145 9.25 -5.47 -18.88
N ALA A 146 10.49 -5.03 -19.11
CA ALA A 146 11.19 -5.20 -20.39
C ALA A 146 11.97 -6.53 -20.45
N CYS A 147 12.83 -6.82 -19.46
CA CYS A 147 13.64 -8.05 -19.47
C CYS A 147 13.04 -9.20 -18.67
N SER A 148 12.13 -8.93 -17.73
CA SER A 148 11.56 -9.92 -16.80
C SER A 148 12.59 -10.70 -15.95
N ASP A 149 13.80 -10.16 -15.82
CA ASP A 149 14.94 -10.84 -15.18
C ASP A 149 15.45 -10.06 -13.97
N GLU A 150 15.79 -8.79 -14.18
CA GLU A 150 16.29 -7.91 -13.13
C GLU A 150 15.16 -7.26 -12.31
N ILE A 151 15.45 -7.00 -11.04
CA ILE A 151 14.53 -6.29 -10.15
C ILE A 151 14.46 -4.82 -10.58
N SER A 152 13.27 -4.25 -10.52
CA SER A 152 13.05 -2.87 -10.93
C SER A 152 13.69 -1.90 -9.95
N SER A 153 14.26 -0.84 -10.51
CA SER A 153 14.85 0.30 -9.79
C SER A 153 14.10 1.60 -10.10
N PHE A 154 13.21 1.58 -11.09
CA PHE A 154 12.42 2.72 -11.54
C PHE A 154 10.95 2.34 -11.74
N VAL A 155 10.07 3.26 -11.38
CA VAL A 155 8.67 3.28 -11.80
C VAL A 155 8.50 4.42 -12.80
N VAL A 156 7.93 4.12 -13.96
CA VAL A 156 7.66 5.09 -15.02
C VAL A 156 6.16 5.26 -15.17
N THR A 157 5.69 6.51 -15.17
CA THR A 157 4.30 6.88 -15.41
C THR A 157 4.22 7.91 -16.53
N GLU A 158 3.00 8.16 -17.02
CA GLU A 158 2.72 9.23 -18.00
C GLU A 158 3.62 9.15 -19.26
N SER A 159 4.05 7.93 -19.64
CA SER A 159 4.92 7.73 -20.79
C SER A 159 4.13 7.69 -22.08
N ASP A 160 4.51 8.51 -23.06
CA ASP A 160 3.94 8.51 -24.41
C ASP A 160 4.45 7.34 -25.29
N ARG A 161 5.42 6.57 -24.78
CA ARG A 161 6.06 5.45 -25.47
C ARG A 161 5.75 4.09 -24.86
N LEU A 162 4.97 4.05 -23.77
CA LEU A 162 4.57 2.80 -23.10
C LEU A 162 3.05 2.62 -23.11
N PRO A 163 2.55 1.42 -23.38
CA PRO A 163 1.12 1.14 -23.33
C PRO A 163 0.57 1.02 -21.90
N ASN A 164 1.45 0.77 -20.92
CA ASN A 164 1.08 0.52 -19.53
C ASN A 164 1.67 1.59 -18.60
N SER A 165 0.89 2.02 -17.61
CA SER A 165 1.32 2.95 -16.55
C SER A 165 0.65 2.54 -15.23
N PRO A 166 1.39 2.36 -14.13
CA PRO A 166 2.85 2.45 -14.02
C PRO A 166 3.57 1.27 -14.67
N ALA A 167 4.77 1.51 -15.21
CA ALA A 167 5.68 0.50 -15.74
C ALA A 167 6.96 0.42 -14.89
N PHE A 168 7.41 -0.79 -14.58
CA PHE A 168 8.56 -1.01 -13.70
C PHE A 168 9.80 -1.42 -14.50
N PHE A 169 10.92 -0.72 -14.34
CA PHE A 169 12.15 -0.97 -15.08
C PHE A 169 13.35 -1.20 -14.15
N CYS A 170 14.23 -2.14 -14.51
CA CYS A 170 15.59 -2.15 -13.98
C CYS A 170 16.39 -0.99 -14.60
N SER A 171 17.50 -0.59 -13.97
CA SER A 171 18.31 0.54 -14.44
C SER A 171 18.75 0.42 -15.90
N THR A 172 19.22 -0.77 -16.30
CA THR A 172 19.70 -1.01 -17.67
C THR A 172 18.60 -0.82 -18.71
N CYS A 173 17.44 -1.46 -18.52
CA CYS A 173 16.33 -1.36 -19.47
C CYS A 173 15.69 0.02 -19.46
N PHE A 174 15.64 0.68 -18.30
CA PHE A 174 15.16 2.04 -18.18
C PHE A 174 15.97 2.99 -19.08
N THR A 175 17.30 3.00 -18.93
CA THR A 175 18.19 3.85 -19.73
C THR A 175 18.11 3.49 -21.21
N ALA A 176 18.19 2.19 -21.56
CA ALA A 176 18.17 1.74 -22.95
C ALA A 176 16.85 2.10 -23.67
N PHE A 177 15.73 2.16 -22.96
CA PHE A 177 14.43 2.48 -23.55
C PHE A 177 14.16 3.99 -23.63
N HIS A 178 14.54 4.74 -22.59
CA HIS A 178 14.16 6.16 -22.45
C HIS A 178 15.25 7.14 -22.88
N TYR A 179 16.45 6.68 -23.24
CA TYR A 179 17.58 7.52 -23.64
C TYR A 179 18.23 7.03 -24.93
N ASP A 180 18.60 7.96 -25.80
CA ASP A 180 19.47 7.72 -26.95
C ASP A 180 20.68 8.66 -26.86
N ASN A 181 21.90 8.11 -26.86
CA ASN A 181 23.14 8.86 -26.65
C ASN A 181 23.11 9.80 -25.43
N GLY A 182 22.45 9.37 -24.35
CA GLY A 182 22.29 10.16 -23.12
C GLY A 182 21.24 11.27 -23.21
N GLN A 183 20.57 11.44 -24.35
CA GLN A 183 19.43 12.34 -24.50
C GLN A 183 18.12 11.61 -24.25
N ARG A 184 17.27 12.21 -23.43
CA ARG A 184 15.93 11.72 -23.13
C ARG A 184 15.07 11.69 -24.39
N ILE A 185 14.38 10.57 -24.62
CA ILE A 185 13.50 10.36 -25.77
C ILE A 185 12.05 10.05 -25.33
N GLY A 186 11.14 10.97 -25.68
CA GLY A 186 9.72 10.93 -25.30
C GLY A 186 9.43 11.64 -23.98
N ASN A 187 8.14 11.76 -23.67
CA ASN A 187 7.66 12.34 -22.41
C ASN A 187 7.32 11.22 -21.43
N PHE A 188 7.71 11.38 -20.16
CA PHE A 188 7.38 10.44 -19.08
C PHE A 188 7.60 11.10 -17.71
N LYS A 189 7.26 10.41 -16.62
CA LYS A 189 7.78 10.69 -15.28
C LYS A 189 8.45 9.44 -14.75
N ALA A 190 9.56 9.57 -14.05
CA ALA A 190 10.35 8.44 -13.59
C ALA A 190 10.74 8.63 -12.13
N TYR A 191 10.41 7.63 -11.31
CA TYR A 191 10.59 7.64 -9.87
C TYR A 191 11.49 6.48 -9.48
N HIS A 192 12.41 6.69 -8.54
CA HIS A 192 13.15 5.57 -7.95
C HIS A 192 12.19 4.58 -7.28
N TYR A 193 12.43 3.29 -7.47
CA TYR A 193 11.71 2.21 -6.82
C TYR A 193 12.63 1.49 -5.85
N LEU A 194 12.29 1.51 -4.56
CA LEU A 194 13.00 0.68 -3.60
C LEU A 194 12.55 -0.77 -3.70
N ASN A 195 13.52 -1.63 -3.94
CA ASN A 195 13.32 -3.05 -3.75
C ASN A 195 13.19 -3.38 -2.26
N HIS A 196 12.08 -3.99 -1.87
CA HIS A 196 11.85 -4.48 -0.50
C HIS A 196 12.59 -5.80 -0.18
N ALA A 197 13.40 -6.33 -1.10
CA ALA A 197 14.27 -7.46 -0.81
C ALA A 197 15.51 -6.98 -0.05
N GLY A 198 15.42 -6.92 1.28
CA GLY A 198 16.60 -6.67 2.12
C GLY A 198 16.38 -6.18 3.53
N THR A 199 15.15 -5.89 3.96
CA THR A 199 14.88 -5.56 5.37
C THR A 199 14.05 -6.67 6.01
N GLU A 200 14.78 -7.58 6.65
CA GLU A 200 14.27 -8.47 7.70
C GLU A 200 13.82 -7.66 8.92
#